data_AF-A0A7W1D690-F1
#
_entry.id   AF-A0A7W1D690-F1
#
_cell.length_a   1.000
_cell.length_b   1.000
_cell.length_c   1.000
_cell.angle_alpha   90.00
_cell.angle_beta   90.00
_cell.angle_gamma   90.00
#
_symmetry.space_group_name_H-M   'P 1'
#
loop_
_entity.id
_entity.type
_entity.pdbx_description
1 polymer ?
#
loop_
_entity_poly.entity_id
_entity_poly.type
_entity_poly.pdbx_seq_one_letter_code
_entity_poly.pdbx_strand_id
1 'polypeptide(L)'
;MSKGPVLRLLVVASLLGGLLVGMAPSAHAAYFCLGKRATKVGTAADNTIYGTARADVIVGLGGSDTIYGYGGNDTICGGDGDDNPSGDEGNDNMIGDKATTPLREVRAPT
;
A
#
# COMPACT_ATOMS: atom_id res chain seq x y z
N MET A 1 35.57 23.48 -49.04
CA MET A 1 36.43 22.91 -47.98
C MET A 1 36.46 23.89 -46.81
N SER A 2 35.95 23.44 -45.66
CA SER A 2 36.22 23.80 -44.25
C SER A 2 36.94 25.13 -43.93
N LYS A 3 36.30 26.00 -43.13
CA LYS A 3 36.63 26.33 -41.72
C LYS A 3 35.91 27.63 -41.28
N GLY A 4 34.93 27.54 -40.38
CA GLY A 4 34.41 28.68 -39.59
C GLY A 4 35.26 28.89 -38.32
N PRO A 5 34.71 29.36 -37.18
CA PRO A 5 33.64 30.34 -36.94
C PRO A 5 34.12 31.45 -35.96
N VAL A 6 33.33 32.48 -35.63
CA VAL A 6 33.09 32.98 -34.24
C VAL A 6 32.28 34.29 -34.21
N LEU A 7 31.05 34.26 -33.69
CA LEU A 7 30.51 35.41 -32.95
C LEU A 7 29.76 34.88 -31.72
N ARG A 8 30.13 35.44 -30.57
CA ARG A 8 29.79 34.99 -29.22
C ARG A 8 28.42 35.51 -28.78
N LEU A 9 27.59 34.55 -28.39
CA LEU A 9 26.86 34.47 -27.12
C LEU A 9 26.11 35.73 -26.62
N LEU A 10 24.78 35.71 -26.75
CA LEU A 10 23.91 36.21 -25.68
C LEU A 10 23.18 35.01 -25.07
N VAL A 11 23.56 34.68 -23.83
CA VAL A 11 22.79 33.80 -22.96
C VAL A 11 21.51 34.53 -22.60
N VAL A 12 20.36 34.04 -23.06
CA VAL A 12 19.09 34.36 -22.41
C VAL A 12 18.70 33.12 -21.62
N ALA A 13 19.17 33.08 -20.38
CA ALA A 13 18.75 32.09 -19.40
C ALA A 13 17.30 32.39 -19.03
N SER A 14 16.35 31.65 -19.61
CA SER A 14 14.97 31.68 -19.19
C SER A 14 14.87 31.00 -17.82
N LEU A 15 15.02 31.81 -16.77
CA LEU A 15 14.54 31.53 -15.43
C LEU A 15 13.01 31.64 -15.42
N LEU A 16 12.31 30.58 -15.81
CA LEU A 16 11.06 30.20 -15.18
C LEU A 16 11.38 28.91 -14.44
N GLY A 17 11.78 28.99 -13.18
CA GLY A 17 10.80 29.12 -12.12
C GLY A 17 10.28 27.71 -11.84
N GLY A 18 11.02 26.97 -11.02
CA GLY A 18 10.71 25.58 -10.72
C GLY A 18 9.29 25.43 -10.19
N LEU A 19 8.55 24.50 -10.77
CA LEU A 19 7.58 23.76 -9.99
C LEU A 19 8.26 22.43 -9.67
N LEU A 20 8.84 22.35 -8.47
CA LEU A 20 8.92 21.08 -7.76
C LEU A 20 7.51 20.52 -7.78
N VAL A 21 7.21 19.60 -8.69
CA VAL A 21 6.14 18.64 -8.43
C VAL A 21 6.74 17.69 -7.39
N GLY A 22 6.89 18.21 -6.18
CA GLY A 22 6.86 17.38 -4.99
C GLY A 22 5.45 16.81 -4.93
N MET A 23 5.22 15.72 -5.66
CA MET A 23 4.16 14.80 -5.28
C MET A 23 4.55 14.34 -3.88
N ALA A 24 3.88 14.95 -2.90
CA ALA A 24 3.83 14.48 -1.53
C ALA A 24 3.65 12.95 -1.53
N PRO A 25 4.21 12.22 -0.55
CA PRO A 25 3.96 10.80 -0.44
C PRO A 25 2.45 10.58 -0.52
N SER A 26 1.99 9.82 -1.51
CA SER A 26 0.63 9.32 -1.52
C SER A 26 0.50 8.52 -0.24
N ALA A 27 -0.09 9.15 0.79
CA ALA A 27 -0.56 8.47 1.97
C ALA A 27 -1.69 7.56 1.49
N HIS A 28 -1.31 6.39 0.99
CA HIS A 28 -2.22 5.29 0.80
C HIS A 28 -2.88 5.09 2.16
N ALA A 29 -4.21 5.11 2.19
CA ALA A 29 -4.97 4.86 3.40
C ALA A 29 -4.35 3.64 4.11
N ALA A 30 -3.85 3.87 5.32
CA ALA A 30 -3.17 2.84 6.07
C ALA A 30 -4.23 1.96 6.73
N TYR A 31 -4.35 0.74 6.23
CA TYR A 31 -5.21 -0.27 6.85
C TYR A 31 -4.45 -0.98 7.97
N PHE A 32 -5.19 -1.33 9.02
CA PHE A 32 -4.65 -2.02 10.18
C PHE A 32 -5.50 -3.24 10.51
N CYS A 33 -4.83 -4.34 10.88
CA CYS A 33 -5.44 -5.52 11.46
C CYS A 33 -4.84 -5.74 12.84
N LEU A 34 -5.69 -5.77 13.88
CA LEU A 34 -5.26 -6.03 15.27
C LEU A 34 -4.10 -5.12 15.74
N GLY A 35 -4.11 -3.86 15.32
CA GLY A 35 -3.09 -2.87 15.66
C GLY A 35 -1.81 -2.93 14.82
N LYS A 36 -1.69 -3.88 13.88
CA LYS A 36 -0.56 -3.98 12.94
C LYS A 36 -0.92 -3.37 11.59
N ARG A 37 0.03 -2.71 10.94
CA ARG A 37 -0.14 -2.12 9.61
C ARG A 37 -0.17 -3.21 8.54
N ALA A 38 -1.14 -3.15 7.64
CA ALA A 38 -1.28 -4.09 6.55
C ALA A 38 -0.06 -4.06 5.60
N THR A 39 0.45 -5.24 5.27
CA THR A 39 1.41 -5.48 4.20
C THR A 39 0.70 -5.80 2.89
N LYS A 40 -0.53 -6.33 2.96
CA LYS A 40 -1.41 -6.64 1.83
C LYS A 40 -2.82 -6.17 2.11
N VAL A 41 -3.45 -5.57 1.11
CA VAL A 41 -4.81 -5.03 1.20
C VAL A 41 -5.59 -5.42 -0.05
N GLY A 42 -6.78 -5.98 0.14
CA GLY A 42 -7.77 -6.23 -0.89
C GLY A 42 -8.54 -4.97 -1.27
N THR A 43 -9.79 -5.16 -1.67
CA THR A 43 -10.71 -4.13 -2.16
C THR A 43 -12.10 -4.36 -1.58
N ALA A 44 -13.09 -3.55 -1.95
CA ALA A 44 -14.48 -3.77 -1.52
C ALA A 44 -15.23 -4.85 -2.33
N ALA A 45 -14.52 -5.66 -3.11
CA ALA A 45 -15.07 -6.72 -3.95
C ALA A 45 -14.34 -8.02 -3.65
N ASP A 46 -14.98 -9.14 -3.97
CA ASP A 46 -14.44 -10.49 -3.77
C ASP A 46 -13.01 -10.61 -4.33
N ASN A 47 -12.07 -10.99 -3.48
CA ASN A 47 -10.67 -11.12 -3.83
C ASN A 47 -10.13 -12.51 -3.52
N THR A 48 -9.02 -12.84 -4.19
CA THR A 48 -8.14 -13.93 -3.76
C THR A 48 -6.80 -13.31 -3.40
N ILE A 49 -6.44 -13.41 -2.13
CA ILE A 49 -5.27 -12.74 -1.58
C ILE A 49 -4.26 -13.80 -1.13
N TYR A 50 -3.04 -13.66 -1.61
CA TYR A 50 -1.94 -14.57 -1.31
C TYR A 50 -0.88 -13.86 -0.48
N GLY A 51 -0.59 -14.40 0.69
CA GLY A 51 0.50 -14.05 1.60
C GLY A 51 1.86 -14.46 1.05
N THR A 52 2.81 -14.66 1.94
CA THR A 52 4.19 -15.03 1.62
C THR A 52 4.69 -16.11 2.59
N ALA A 53 5.94 -16.56 2.45
CA ALA A 53 6.55 -17.45 3.44
C ALA A 53 7.06 -16.70 4.69
N ARG A 54 6.62 -15.46 4.92
CA ARG A 54 7.01 -14.59 6.03
C ARG A 54 5.75 -14.05 6.68
N ALA A 55 5.89 -13.61 7.94
CA ALA A 55 4.82 -12.92 8.66
C ALA A 55 4.25 -11.73 7.86
N ASP A 56 2.98 -11.83 7.52
CA ASP A 56 2.19 -10.86 6.80
C ASP A 56 1.09 -10.23 7.67
N VAL A 57 0.62 -9.06 7.25
CA VAL A 57 -0.58 -8.43 7.80
C VAL A 57 -1.54 -8.21 6.64
N ILE A 58 -2.60 -9.00 6.58
CA ILE A 58 -3.49 -9.05 5.43
C ILE A 58 -4.85 -8.47 5.81
N VAL A 59 -5.39 -7.60 4.97
CA VAL A 59 -6.70 -6.99 5.13
C VAL A 59 -7.51 -7.19 3.85
N GLY A 60 -8.62 -7.92 3.87
CA GLY A 60 -9.48 -8.14 2.69
C GLY A 60 -10.34 -6.93 2.31
N LEU A 61 -10.85 -6.21 3.32
CA LEU A 61 -11.77 -5.07 3.27
C LEU A 61 -13.23 -5.44 3.11
N GLY A 62 -13.73 -5.71 1.90
CA GLY A 62 -15.14 -6.04 1.72
C GLY A 62 -15.37 -6.97 0.54
N GLY A 63 -16.54 -7.61 0.48
CA GLY A 63 -16.78 -8.71 -0.45
C GLY A 63 -16.44 -10.05 0.20
N SER A 64 -16.62 -11.15 -0.53
CA SER A 64 -16.29 -12.50 -0.04
C SER A 64 -14.88 -12.88 -0.48
N ASP A 65 -13.92 -12.77 0.44
CA ASP A 65 -12.52 -12.98 0.13
C ASP A 65 -12.06 -14.41 0.42
N THR A 66 -11.15 -14.93 -0.42
CA THR A 66 -10.34 -16.11 -0.09
C THR A 66 -8.92 -15.66 0.19
N ILE A 67 -8.42 -15.94 1.39
CA ILE A 67 -7.14 -15.42 1.85
C ILE A 67 -6.23 -16.58 2.27
N TYR A 68 -5.01 -16.63 1.74
CA TYR A 68 -3.99 -17.63 2.08
C TYR A 68 -2.78 -16.92 2.70
N GLY A 69 -2.42 -17.24 3.95
CA GLY A 69 -1.26 -16.71 4.66
C GLY A 69 0.04 -17.35 4.21
N TYR A 70 0.00 -18.64 3.86
CA TYR A 70 1.13 -19.50 3.52
C TYR A 70 2.07 -19.81 4.68
N GLY A 71 3.06 -18.97 4.97
CA GLY A 71 4.07 -19.31 5.96
C GLY A 71 4.49 -18.13 6.81
N GLY A 72 4.81 -18.38 8.07
CA GLY A 72 5.13 -17.32 9.03
C GLY A 72 3.98 -17.08 10.00
N ASN A 73 4.11 -16.08 10.87
CA ASN A 73 3.09 -15.79 11.87
C ASN A 73 2.25 -14.60 11.39
N ASP A 74 1.12 -14.89 10.79
CA ASP A 74 0.33 -13.89 10.09
C ASP A 74 -0.70 -13.19 10.97
N THR A 75 -1.21 -12.08 10.47
CA THR A 75 -2.30 -11.33 11.08
C THR A 75 -3.30 -10.97 9.99
N ILE A 76 -4.42 -11.69 9.94
CA ILE A 76 -5.39 -11.64 8.82
C ILE A 76 -6.73 -11.10 9.33
N CYS A 77 -7.24 -10.07 8.68
CA CYS A 77 -8.60 -9.56 8.86
C CYS A 77 -9.30 -9.64 7.49
N GLY A 78 -10.31 -10.48 7.33
CA GLY A 78 -11.06 -10.58 6.07
C GLY A 78 -11.76 -9.26 5.78
N GLY A 79 -12.75 -8.88 6.56
CA GLY A 79 -13.42 -7.61 6.31
C GLY A 79 -14.91 -7.72 6.49
N ASP A 80 -15.65 -6.94 5.70
CA ASP A 80 -17.09 -7.06 5.56
C ASP A 80 -17.44 -8.06 4.46
N GLY A 81 -18.07 -9.17 4.79
CA GLY A 81 -18.47 -10.18 3.81
C GLY A 81 -18.32 -11.58 4.40
N ASP A 82 -18.54 -12.60 3.58
CA ASP A 82 -18.31 -13.99 3.98
C ASP A 82 -16.89 -14.38 3.54
N ASP A 83 -15.92 -14.28 4.44
CA ASP A 83 -14.50 -14.47 4.14
C ASP A 83 -14.01 -15.87 4.53
N ASN A 84 -13.04 -16.40 3.78
CA ASN A 84 -12.39 -17.69 4.03
C ASN A 84 -10.87 -17.53 4.17
N PRO A 85 -10.36 -17.07 5.34
CA PRO A 85 -8.93 -16.98 5.59
C PRO A 85 -8.33 -18.32 6.06
N SER A 86 -7.16 -18.66 5.51
CA SER A 86 -6.26 -19.71 5.98
C SER A 86 -4.91 -19.11 6.31
N GLY A 87 -4.39 -19.34 7.51
CA GLY A 87 -3.04 -18.89 7.92
C GLY A 87 -1.94 -19.84 7.44
N ASP A 88 -2.30 -21.11 7.20
CA ASP A 88 -1.38 -22.18 6.83
C ASP A 88 -0.26 -22.42 7.88
N GLU A 89 1.02 -22.31 7.52
CA GLU A 89 2.13 -22.64 8.42
C GLU A 89 2.49 -21.48 9.38
N GLY A 90 2.26 -21.67 10.68
CA GLY A 90 2.77 -20.76 11.71
C GLY A 90 1.76 -20.51 12.82
N ASN A 91 2.01 -19.48 13.60
CA ASN A 91 1.12 -19.04 14.67
C ASN A 91 0.37 -17.78 14.23
N ASP A 92 -0.79 -17.98 13.63
CA ASP A 92 -1.56 -16.91 13.01
C ASP A 92 -2.63 -16.33 13.92
N ASN A 93 -2.95 -15.06 13.70
CA ASN A 93 -4.11 -14.43 14.31
C ASN A 93 -5.07 -13.99 13.21
N MET A 94 -6.24 -14.62 13.16
CA MET A 94 -7.18 -14.46 12.05
C MET A 94 -8.56 -14.09 12.55
N ILE A 95 -9.17 -13.14 11.85
CA ILE A 95 -10.59 -12.83 11.97
C ILE A 95 -11.14 -12.84 10.55
N GLY A 96 -12.10 -13.73 10.28
CA GLY A 96 -12.82 -13.79 9.00
C GLY A 96 -13.58 -12.48 8.80
N ASP A 97 -14.67 -12.31 9.53
CA ASP A 97 -15.57 -11.20 9.24
C ASP A 97 -15.41 -10.11 10.33
N LYS A 98 -14.66 -9.05 10.00
CA LYS A 98 -14.63 -7.84 10.82
C LYS A 98 -14.50 -6.61 9.95
N ALA A 99 -15.43 -5.67 10.14
CA ALA A 99 -15.30 -4.30 9.66
C ALA A 99 -13.90 -3.73 9.96
N THR A 100 -13.16 -3.53 8.88
CA THR A 100 -11.85 -2.90 8.91
C THR A 100 -12.09 -1.40 8.98
N THR A 101 -11.56 -0.74 10.00
CA THR A 101 -11.67 0.71 10.10
C THR A 101 -10.60 1.32 9.19
N PRO A 102 -10.93 1.99 8.06
CA PRO A 102 -9.98 2.89 7.44
C PRO A 102 -9.68 3.97 8.46
N LEU A 103 -8.44 4.05 8.97
CA LEU A 103 -8.03 5.22 9.72
C LEU A 103 -7.99 6.38 8.73
N ARG A 104 -9.06 7.19 8.69
CA ARG A 104 -8.91 8.62 8.39
C ARG A 104 -7.91 9.12 9.40
N GLU A 105 -6.69 9.35 8.93
CA GLU A 105 -5.54 9.89 9.65
C GLU A 105 -5.90 10.43 11.05
N VAL A 106 -5.86 9.55 12.05
CA VAL A 106 -5.83 10.00 13.44
C VAL A 106 -4.41 10.54 13.59
N ARG A 107 -4.31 11.86 13.38
CA ARG A 107 -3.12 12.68 13.63
C ARG A 107 -2.30 12.06 14.75
N ALA A 108 -1.04 11.73 14.46
CA ALA A 108 -0.10 11.24 15.46
C ALA A 108 -0.19 12.12 16.73
N PRO A 109 -0.23 11.54 17.94
CA PRO A 109 -0.17 12.35 19.15
C PRO A 109 1.14 13.14 19.10
N THR A 110 1.02 14.47 19.12
CA THR A 110 2.12 15.42 19.27
C THR A 110 2.79 15.26 20.62
#